data_AF-A0A4Q5U464-F1
#
_entry.id   AF-A0A4Q5U464-F1
#
_cell.length_a   1.000
_cell.length_b   1.000
_cell.length_c   1.000
_cell.angle_alpha   90.00
_cell.angle_beta   90.00
_cell.angle_gamma   90.00
#
_symmetry.space_group_name_H-M   'P 1'
#
loop_
_entity.id
_entity.type
_entity.pdbx_description
1 polymer ?
#
loop_
_entity_poly.entity_id
_entity_poly.type
_entity_poly.pdbx_seq_one_letter_code
_entity_poly.pdbx_strand_id
1 'polypeptide(L)'
;MKSTRTYSLFRKVALAEGISFLVLLFIAMPVKYLLHEPLPVKIVGYAHGFLFVGFMVLAFTVKSEYNRTWLWGIKAFIASIIPFGTFYMEKQWKSEEAAVNS
;
A
#
# COMPACT_ATOMS: atom_id res chain seq x y z
N MET A 1 -13.26 13.45 -18.72
CA MET A 1 -13.40 12.31 -17.78
C MET A 1 -12.01 11.91 -17.31
N LYS A 2 -11.71 11.97 -16.01
CA LYS A 2 -10.41 11.50 -15.49
C LYS A 2 -10.39 9.97 -15.52
N SER A 3 -9.27 9.37 -15.86
CA SER A 3 -9.15 7.92 -16.03
C SER A 3 -9.16 7.25 -14.65
N THR A 4 -10.20 6.48 -14.31
CA THR A 4 -10.27 5.71 -13.05
C THR A 4 -9.20 4.63 -12.92
N ARG A 5 -8.46 4.36 -14.01
CA ARG A 5 -7.39 3.36 -14.06
C ARG A 5 -6.31 3.63 -13.00
N THR A 6 -5.99 4.91 -12.74
CA THR A 6 -4.98 5.29 -11.73
C THR A 6 -5.41 4.89 -10.31
N TYR A 7 -6.64 5.19 -9.92
CA TYR A 7 -7.19 4.82 -8.61
C TYR A 7 -7.28 3.30 -8.43
N SER A 8 -7.71 2.59 -9.47
CA SER A 8 -7.81 1.12 -9.46
C SER A 8 -6.44 0.46 -9.27
N LEU A 9 -5.42 0.96 -9.99
CA LEU A 9 -4.03 0.49 -9.83
C LEU A 9 -3.49 0.82 -8.44
N PHE A 10 -3.73 2.03 -7.95
CA PHE A 10 -3.34 2.44 -6.60
C PHE A 10 -3.91 1.51 -5.53
N ARG A 11 -5.21 1.19 -5.57
CA ARG A 11 -5.83 0.23 -4.62
C ARG A 11 -5.22 -1.15 -4.69
N LYS A 12 -4.98 -1.68 -5.90
CA LYS A 12 -4.34 -3.00 -6.07
C LYS A 12 -2.93 -3.03 -5.47
N VAL A 13 -2.14 -1.98 -5.72
CA VAL A 13 -0.78 -1.86 -5.16
C VAL A 13 -0.81 -1.66 -3.66
N ALA A 14 -1.74 -0.84 -3.13
CA ALA A 14 -1.90 -0.62 -1.70
C ALA A 14 -2.30 -1.91 -0.95
N LEU A 15 -3.18 -2.73 -1.54
CA LEU A 15 -3.51 -4.04 -1.00
C LEU A 15 -2.31 -4.99 -1.05
N ALA A 16 -1.60 -5.05 -2.18
CA ALA A 16 -0.41 -5.90 -2.31
C ALA A 16 0.70 -5.50 -1.32
N GLU A 17 0.91 -4.19 -1.12
CA GLU A 17 1.84 -3.62 -0.16
C GLU A 17 1.43 -4.01 1.28
N GLY A 18 0.17 -3.83 1.64
CA GLY A 18 -0.35 -4.25 2.94
C GLY A 18 -0.20 -5.75 3.20
N ILE A 19 -0.54 -6.59 2.22
CA ILE A 19 -0.35 -8.04 2.31
C ILE A 19 1.13 -8.39 2.48
N SER A 20 2.02 -7.77 1.68
CA SER A 20 3.46 -8.01 1.76
C SER A 20 4.04 -7.62 3.12
N PHE A 21 3.51 -6.57 3.74
CA PHE A 21 3.91 -6.14 5.08
C PHE A 21 3.46 -7.15 6.15
N LEU A 22 2.22 -7.64 6.05
CA LEU A 22 1.75 -8.71 6.94
C LEU A 22 2.56 -10.00 6.77
N VAL A 23 2.88 -10.39 5.54
CA VAL A 23 3.76 -11.55 5.27
C VAL A 23 5.14 -11.34 5.87
N LEU A 24 5.70 -10.14 5.78
CA LEU A 24 7.00 -9.81 6.38
C LEU A 24 6.96 -9.97 7.91
N LEU A 25 5.92 -9.45 8.56
CA LEU A 25 5.78 -9.46 10.01
C LEU A 25 5.39 -10.83 10.58
N PHE A 26 4.44 -11.54 9.95
CA PHE A 26 3.88 -12.78 10.48
C PHE A 26 4.55 -14.05 9.94
N ILE A 27 5.26 -13.97 8.81
CA ILE A 27 5.95 -15.13 8.22
C ILE A 27 7.45 -14.93 8.27
N ALA A 28 7.97 -13.86 7.65
CA ALA A 28 9.40 -13.70 7.50
C ALA A 28 10.11 -13.50 8.85
N MET A 29 9.54 -12.69 9.75
CA MET A 29 10.10 -12.46 11.08
C MET A 29 10.09 -13.74 11.96
N PRO A 30 8.98 -14.49 12.11
CA PRO A 30 9.01 -15.77 12.83
C PRO A 30 9.98 -16.77 12.23
N VAL A 31 10.04 -16.90 10.90
CA VAL A 31 11.01 -17.79 10.24
C VAL A 31 12.45 -17.40 10.58
N LYS A 32 12.78 -16.11 10.58
CA LYS A 32 14.10 -15.61 10.98
C LYS A 32 14.47 -16.01 12.42
N TYR A 33 13.53 -15.96 13.36
CA TYR A 33 13.82 -16.30 14.76
C TYR A 33 13.79 -17.81 15.03
N LEU A 34 12.90 -18.55 14.37
CA LEU A 34 12.74 -19.99 14.59
C LEU A 34 13.79 -20.82 13.85
N LEU A 35 14.07 -20.47 12.59
CA LEU A 35 14.99 -21.21 11.73
C LEU A 35 16.37 -20.55 11.61
N HIS A 36 16.58 -19.40 12.27
CA HIS A 36 17.83 -18.62 12.19
C HIS A 36 18.24 -18.23 10.76
N GLU A 37 17.30 -18.30 9.81
CA GLU A 37 17.50 -18.05 8.39
C GLU A 37 17.06 -16.62 8.03
N PRO A 38 17.98 -15.68 7.73
CA PRO A 38 17.62 -14.29 7.42
C PRO A 38 17.18 -14.10 5.96
N LEU A 39 17.36 -15.11 5.10
CA LEU A 39 17.11 -15.02 3.66
C LEU A 39 15.65 -14.65 3.33
N PRO A 40 14.61 -15.24 3.96
CA PRO A 40 13.21 -14.89 3.67
C PRO A 40 12.88 -13.44 4.01
N VAL A 41 13.44 -12.90 5.09
CA VAL A 41 13.26 -11.48 5.47
C VAL A 41 13.87 -10.56 4.43
N LYS A 42 15.04 -10.90 3.87
CA LYS A 42 15.63 -10.12 2.77
C LYS A 42 14.72 -10.14 1.54
N ILE A 43 14.31 -11.31 1.07
CA ILE A 43 13.52 -11.43 -0.16
C ILE A 43 12.17 -10.71 -0.02
N VAL A 44 11.44 -10.98 1.06
CA VAL A 44 10.14 -10.33 1.33
C VAL A 44 10.32 -8.84 1.59
N GLY A 45 11.40 -8.45 2.28
CA GLY A 45 11.75 -7.04 2.52
C GLY A 45 12.01 -6.27 1.23
N TYR A 46 12.74 -6.84 0.27
CA TYR A 46 12.95 -6.21 -1.04
C TYR A 46 11.65 -6.11 -1.83
N ALA A 47 10.83 -7.17 -1.84
CA ALA A 47 9.54 -7.15 -2.53
C ALA A 47 8.59 -6.10 -1.94
N HIS A 48 8.50 -6.04 -0.60
CA HIS A 48 7.71 -5.04 0.12
C HIS A 48 8.23 -3.62 -0.15
N GLY A 49 9.54 -3.38 -0.06
CA GLY A 49 10.13 -2.08 -0.36
C GLY A 49 9.84 -1.59 -1.77
N PHE A 50 9.90 -2.50 -2.77
CA PHE A 50 9.52 -2.18 -4.14
C PHE A 50 8.03 -1.80 -4.26
N LEU A 51 7.14 -2.55 -3.62
CA LEU A 51 5.70 -2.25 -3.57
C LEU A 51 5.42 -0.93 -2.87
N PHE A 52 6.14 -0.62 -1.78
CA PHE A 52 6.02 0.63 -1.04
C PHE A 52 6.39 1.86 -1.89
N VAL A 53 7.49 1.78 -2.65
CA VAL A 53 7.86 2.85 -3.59
C VAL A 53 6.80 3.01 -4.68
N GLY A 54 6.30 1.90 -5.24
CA GLY A 54 5.20 1.92 -6.20
C GLY A 54 3.93 2.57 -5.63
N PHE A 55 3.58 2.22 -4.39
CA PHE A 55 2.46 2.81 -3.65
C PHE A 55 2.64 4.31 -3.47
N MET A 56 3.83 4.78 -3.09
CA MET A 56 4.12 6.21 -2.94
C MET A 56 3.99 6.99 -4.24
N VAL A 57 4.52 6.46 -5.34
CA VAL A 57 4.41 7.08 -6.67
C VAL A 57 2.94 7.16 -7.10
N LEU A 58 2.18 6.08 -6.91
CA LEU A 58 0.75 6.05 -7.25
C LEU A 58 -0.07 6.96 -6.32
N ALA A 59 0.23 7.01 -5.03
CA ALA A 59 -0.42 7.92 -4.08
C ALA A 59 -0.22 9.38 -4.48
N PHE A 60 1.01 9.74 -4.89
CA PHE A 60 1.32 11.07 -5.38
C PHE A 60 0.60 11.38 -6.70
N THR A 61 0.54 10.41 -7.61
CA THR A 61 -0.18 10.53 -8.88
C THR A 61 -1.67 10.76 -8.65
N VAL A 62 -2.31 9.94 -7.79
CA VAL A 62 -3.72 10.11 -7.39
C VAL A 62 -3.94 11.47 -6.73
N LYS A 63 -3.04 11.87 -5.83
CA LYS A 63 -3.13 13.19 -5.18
C LYS A 63 -3.12 14.32 -6.21
N SER A 64 -2.21 14.28 -7.18
CA SER A 64 -2.08 15.29 -8.22
C SER A 64 -3.25 15.26 -9.22
N GLU A 65 -3.64 14.07 -9.67
CA GLU A 65 -4.70 13.89 -10.66
C GLU A 65 -6.06 14.25 -10.08
N TYR A 66 -6.31 14.01 -8.80
CA TYR A 66 -7.62 14.23 -8.15
C TYR A 66 -7.63 15.42 -7.17
N ASN A 67 -6.61 16.27 -7.20
CA ASN A 67 -6.47 17.44 -6.32
C ASN A 67 -6.75 17.12 -4.84
N ARG A 68 -6.26 15.97 -4.36
CA ARG A 68 -6.41 15.59 -2.95
C ARG A 68 -5.51 16.46 -2.08
N THR A 69 -5.97 16.71 -0.86
CA THR A 69 -5.23 17.53 0.11
C THR A 69 -3.94 16.85 0.56
N TRP A 70 -2.99 17.64 1.06
CA TRP A 70 -1.76 17.11 1.64
C TRP A 70 -2.03 16.12 2.79
N LEU A 71 -3.07 16.37 3.59
CA LEU A 71 -3.51 15.48 4.66
C LEU A 71 -3.92 14.09 4.14
N TRP A 72 -4.50 13.99 2.94
CA TRP A 72 -4.86 12.71 2.35
C TRP A 72 -3.61 11.86 2.07
N GLY A 73 -2.55 12.48 1.52
CA GLY A 73 -1.27 11.81 1.27
C GLY A 73 -0.60 11.34 2.56
N ILE A 74 -0.62 12.17 3.61
CA ILE A 74 -0.11 11.79 4.95
C ILE A 74 -0.89 10.60 5.50
N LYS A 75 -2.22 10.62 5.42
CA LYS A 75 -3.05 9.49 5.87
C LYS A 75 -2.71 8.20 5.13
N ALA A 76 -2.54 8.26 3.81
CA ALA A 76 -2.15 7.11 3.00
C ALA A 76 -0.77 6.57 3.41
N PHE A 77 0.20 7.45 3.67
CA PHE A 77 1.54 7.07 4.16
C PHE A 77 1.51 6.42 5.56
N ILE A 78 0.76 7.02 6.49
CA ILE A 78 0.59 6.45 7.83
C ILE A 78 -0.08 5.07 7.74
N ALA A 79 -1.05 4.91 6.85
CA ALA A 79 -1.71 3.63 6.64
C ALA A 79 -0.82 2.53 6.04
N SER A 80 0.20 2.87 5.24
CA SER A 80 1.21 1.90 4.79
C SER A 80 2.15 1.45 5.90
N ILE A 81 2.42 2.30 6.90
CA ILE A 81 3.31 1.95 8.02
C ILE A 81 2.58 1.14 9.09
N ILE A 82 1.30 1.43 9.29
CA ILE A 82 0.50 0.71 10.29
C ILE A 82 0.12 -0.66 9.70
N PRO A 83 0.48 -1.78 10.36
CA PRO A 83 -0.03 -3.08 9.94
C PRO A 83 -1.56 -3.03 9.96
N PHE A 84 -2.18 -3.48 8.86
CA PHE A 84 -3.64 -3.37 8.60
C PHE A 84 -4.17 -1.96 8.24
N GLY A 85 -3.35 -0.91 8.25
CA GLY A 85 -3.80 0.45 7.93
C GLY A 85 -4.31 0.58 6.49
N THR A 86 -3.62 -0.02 5.53
CA THR A 86 -4.04 -0.06 4.11
C THR A 86 -5.37 -0.78 3.91
N PHE A 87 -5.64 -1.86 4.65
CA PHE A 87 -6.91 -2.57 4.60
C PHE A 87 -8.07 -1.76 5.15
N TYR A 88 -7.82 -0.96 6.19
CA TYR A 88 -8.84 -0.04 6.72
C TYR A 88 -9.14 1.08 5.71
N MET A 89 -8.10 1.68 5.13
CA MET A 89 -8.24 2.74 4.13
C MET A 89 -8.79 2.26 2.79
N GLU A 90 -8.68 0.97 2.46
CA GLU A 90 -9.23 0.37 1.24
C GLU A 90 -10.72 0.67 1.06
N LYS A 91 -11.51 0.63 2.14
CA LYS A 91 -12.94 0.95 2.08
C LYS A 91 -13.18 2.41 1.70
N GLN A 92 -12.34 3.32 2.22
CA GLN A 92 -12.39 4.74 1.89
C GLN A 92 -11.99 4.97 0.43
N TRP A 93 -10.88 4.39 -0.03
CA TRP A 93 -10.41 4.53 -1.40
C TRP A 93 -11.36 3.93 -2.43
N LYS A 94 -12.04 2.83 -2.10
CA LYS A 94 -13.11 2.25 -2.94
C LYS A 94 -14.29 3.21 -3.13
N SER A 95 -14.68 3.92 -2.07
CA SER A 95 -15.73 4.94 -2.14
C SER A 95 -15.28 6.14 -2.97
N GLU A 96 -14.03 6.59 -2.77
CA GLU A 96 -13.43 7.67 -3.56
C GLU A 96 -13.32 7.33 -5.06
N GLU A 97 -12.94 6.10 -5.40
CA GLU A 97 -12.91 5.62 -6.79
C GLU A 97 -14.32 5.61 -7.41
N ALA A 98 -15.33 5.17 -6.66
CA ALA A 98 -16.71 5.17 -7.13
C ALA A 98 -17.24 6.59 -7.39
N ALA A 99 -16.92 7.55 -6.51
CA ALA A 99 -17.30 8.96 -6.65
C ALA A 99 -16.60 9.68 -7.82
N VAL A 100 -15.48 9.13 -8.30
CA VAL A 100 -14.79 9.62 -9.51
C VAL A 100 -15.41 9.05 -10.79
N ASN A 101 -16.07 7.89 -10.68
CA ASN A 101 -16.66 7.17 -11.81
C ASN A 101 -18.08 7.66 -12.17
N SER A 102 -18.68 8.51 -11.32
CA SER A 102 -19.96 9.21 -11.52
C SER A 102 -19.76 10.63 -12.04
#